data_AF-A0A1H2X7G8-F1
#
_entry.id   AF-A0A1H2X7G8-F1
#
_cell.length_a   1.000
_cell.length_b   1.000
_cell.length_c   1.000
_cell.angle_alpha   90.00
_cell.angle_beta   90.00
_cell.angle_gamma   90.00
#
_symmetry.space_group_name_H-M   'P 1'
#
loop_
_entity.id
_entity.type
_entity.pdbx_description
1 polymer ?
#
loop_
_entity_poly.entity_id
_entity_poly.type
_entity_poly.pdbx_seq_one_letter_code
_entity_poly.pdbx_strand_id
1 'polypeptide(L)'
;MCKELEAIGLPDSVFDNNTFILKTTIMSSSYQKLPIEDLKVADSVQNGNVEEQNLPIKLFRDAFLQACTNKNYNEPTIDNMKRVYDNLEVNQVFSSSYIKKILECSERTARNLITKLKETETIVPVAGKGMYRFKYATEYDKNS
;
A
#
# COMPACT_ATOMS: atom_id res chain seq x y z
N MET A 1 53.74 7.64 41.99
CA MET A 1 52.62 8.61 42.02
C MET A 1 52.44 9.09 40.59
N CYS A 2 51.22 9.00 40.04
CA CYS A 2 50.79 9.30 38.65
C CYS A 2 51.36 8.31 37.61
N LYS A 3 50.74 7.14 37.35
CA LYS A 3 49.46 6.82 36.64
C LYS A 3 49.44 7.26 35.17
N GLU A 4 49.31 6.24 34.33
CA GLU A 4 49.07 6.21 32.89
C GLU A 4 47.98 7.21 32.46
N LEU A 5 48.27 7.96 31.39
CA LEU A 5 47.27 8.62 30.55
C LEU A 5 47.53 8.17 29.11
N GLU A 6 47.20 6.90 28.85
CA GLU A 6 46.79 6.48 27.52
C GLU A 6 45.44 7.14 27.21
N ALA A 7 45.35 7.84 26.08
CA ALA A 7 44.28 7.65 25.12
C ALA A 7 44.41 8.68 23.98
N ILE A 8 45.04 8.24 22.89
CA ILE A 8 44.61 8.42 21.50
C ILE A 8 43.93 9.77 21.19
N GLY A 9 44.68 10.67 20.56
CA GLY A 9 44.08 11.75 19.79
C GLY A 9 43.09 11.14 18.80
N LEU A 10 41.84 11.61 18.88
CA LEU A 10 40.77 11.24 17.96
C LEU A 10 41.29 11.39 16.52
N PRO A 11 41.13 10.40 15.62
CA PRO A 11 41.53 10.59 14.23
C PRO A 11 40.74 11.76 13.64
N ASP A 12 41.39 12.58 12.83
CA ASP A 12 40.73 13.65 12.08
C ASP A 12 39.51 13.09 11.34
N SER A 13 38.35 13.73 11.52
CA SER A 13 37.12 13.31 10.85
C SER A 13 37.28 13.52 9.34
N VAL A 14 37.49 12.44 8.61
CA VAL A 14 37.40 12.42 7.15
C VAL A 14 35.92 12.54 6.79
N PHE A 15 35.53 13.70 6.25
CA PHE A 15 34.18 13.91 5.76
C PHE A 15 34.05 13.32 4.36
N ASP A 16 33.42 12.16 4.25
CA ASP A 16 32.91 11.68 2.97
C ASP A 16 31.74 12.56 2.53
N ASN A 17 31.91 13.26 1.41
CA ASN A 17 30.92 14.16 0.80
C ASN A 17 29.62 13.45 0.34
N ASN A 18 29.51 12.13 0.55
CA ASN A 18 28.33 11.34 0.21
C ASN A 18 27.40 11.07 1.40
N THR A 19 27.66 11.64 2.58
CA THR A 19 26.82 11.42 3.77
C THR A 19 25.88 12.60 4.00
N PHE A 20 24.67 12.52 3.46
CA PHE A 20 23.56 13.42 3.81
C PHE A 20 23.03 13.05 5.21
N ILE A 21 23.58 13.66 6.27
CA ILE A 21 23.00 13.51 7.61
C ILE A 21 21.77 14.40 7.72
N LEU A 22 20.58 13.81 7.59
CA LEU A 22 19.31 14.51 7.83
C LEU A 22 19.08 14.66 9.35
N LYS A 23 19.31 15.86 9.86
CA LYS A 23 18.94 16.23 11.23
C LYS A 23 17.48 16.70 11.26
N THR A 24 16.55 15.79 11.56
CA THR A 24 15.16 16.16 11.84
C THR A 24 14.96 16.36 13.34
N THR A 25 14.45 17.54 13.74
CA THR A 25 14.05 17.81 15.12
C THR A 25 12.54 17.75 15.18
N ILE A 26 11.99 16.74 15.87
CA ILE A 26 10.55 16.58 16.03
C ILE A 26 10.12 17.39 17.25
N MET A 27 9.47 18.54 17.03
CA MET A 27 8.69 19.22 18.07
C MET A 27 7.29 18.63 18.09
N SER A 28 6.96 17.90 19.15
CA SER A 28 5.60 17.39 19.36
C SER A 28 4.70 18.49 19.95
N SER A 29 4.13 19.33 19.09
CA SER A 29 2.91 20.07 19.44
C SER A 29 1.72 19.30 18.88
N SER A 30 1.06 18.53 19.76
CA SER A 30 -0.31 18.02 19.66
C SER A 30 -0.95 17.95 18.27
N TYR A 31 -0.99 16.72 17.74
CA TYR A 31 -1.88 16.15 16.71
C TYR A 31 -2.68 17.12 15.82
N GLN A 32 -2.33 17.15 14.53
CA GLN A 32 -3.21 16.98 13.35
C GLN A 32 -2.51 17.54 12.10
N LYS A 33 -2.05 16.68 11.18
CA LYS A 33 -1.95 17.05 9.76
C LYS A 33 -1.87 15.82 8.86
N LEU A 34 -2.91 15.64 8.06
CA LEU A 34 -2.96 14.82 6.84
C LEU A 34 -2.00 15.41 5.80
N PRO A 35 -1.36 14.59 4.96
CA PRO A 35 -1.07 15.02 3.60
C PRO A 35 -1.65 13.96 2.64
N ILE A 36 -2.21 14.31 1.50
CA ILE A 36 -1.44 14.72 0.34
C ILE A 36 -2.41 15.41 -0.63
N GLU A 37 -2.19 16.68 -0.88
CA GLU A 37 -2.49 17.29 -2.17
C GLU A 37 -1.25 18.10 -2.55
N ASP A 38 -0.51 17.59 -3.54
CA ASP A 38 0.07 18.46 -4.54
C ASP A 38 -0.01 17.73 -5.88
N LEU A 39 -1.07 18.07 -6.59
CA LEU A 39 -1.31 17.74 -7.97
C LEU A 39 -0.26 18.46 -8.83
N LYS A 40 0.65 17.70 -9.45
CA LYS A 40 1.23 18.11 -10.73
C LYS A 40 1.35 16.91 -11.65
N VAL A 41 0.32 16.79 -12.48
CA VAL A 41 0.23 15.91 -13.64
C VAL A 41 1.36 16.27 -14.61
N ALA A 42 2.21 15.30 -14.91
CA ALA A 42 2.99 15.26 -16.14
C ALA A 42 2.85 13.85 -16.70
N ASP A 43 1.93 13.72 -17.66
CA ASP A 43 1.81 12.58 -18.55
C ASP A 43 3.12 12.44 -19.33
N SER A 44 3.85 11.35 -19.13
CA SER A 44 4.77 10.86 -20.14
C SER A 44 5.04 9.39 -19.93
N VAL A 45 4.41 8.60 -20.79
CA VAL A 45 4.78 7.23 -21.13
C VAL A 45 6.28 7.17 -21.37
N GLN A 46 7.03 6.60 -20.43
CA GLN A 46 8.34 6.03 -20.72
C GLN A 46 8.39 4.62 -20.16
N ASN A 47 8.49 3.69 -21.10
CA ASN A 47 8.97 2.33 -20.91
C ASN A 47 10.26 2.36 -20.09
N GLY A 48 10.13 2.18 -18.78
CA GLY A 48 11.26 1.99 -17.88
C GLY A 48 11.40 0.49 -17.64
N ASN A 49 12.35 -0.12 -18.33
CA ASN A 49 12.95 -1.39 -17.94
C ASN A 49 13.48 -1.23 -16.51
N VAL A 50 12.73 -1.68 -15.51
CA VAL A 50 13.17 -1.74 -14.12
C VAL A 50 13.43 -3.19 -13.82
N GLU A 51 14.70 -3.49 -13.57
CA GLU A 51 15.18 -4.77 -13.07
C GLU A 51 14.23 -5.32 -12.01
N GLU A 52 13.89 -6.58 -12.22
CA GLU A 52 12.95 -7.43 -11.53
C GLU A 52 13.26 -7.55 -10.03
N GLN A 53 13.05 -6.48 -9.28
CA GLN A 53 12.79 -6.58 -7.86
C GLN A 53 11.35 -7.05 -7.76
N ASN A 54 11.17 -8.33 -7.40
CA ASN A 54 9.90 -9.01 -7.11
C ASN A 54 9.16 -8.36 -5.93
N LEU A 55 8.91 -7.06 -6.01
CA LEU A 55 7.98 -6.36 -5.15
C LEU A 55 6.59 -6.83 -5.57
N PRO A 56 5.74 -7.21 -4.61
CA PRO A 56 4.37 -7.60 -4.94
C PRO A 56 3.65 -6.41 -5.55
N ILE A 57 3.46 -6.39 -6.87
CA ILE A 57 2.72 -5.32 -7.55
C ILE A 57 1.24 -5.65 -7.40
N LYS A 58 0.50 -4.72 -6.78
CA LYS A 58 -0.96 -4.76 -6.66
C LYS A 58 -1.58 -4.98 -8.04
N LEU A 59 -2.60 -5.84 -8.14
CA LEU A 59 -3.32 -6.10 -9.40
C LEU A 59 -3.64 -4.79 -10.11
N PHE A 60 -3.28 -4.66 -11.39
CA PHE A 60 -3.52 -3.44 -12.16
C PHE A 60 -4.96 -2.96 -11.99
N ARG A 61 -5.14 -1.65 -11.73
CA ARG A 61 -6.45 -1.03 -11.51
C ARG A 61 -7.43 -1.38 -12.63
N ASP A 62 -6.96 -1.38 -13.87
CA ASP A 62 -7.78 -1.65 -15.05
C ASP A 62 -8.24 -3.11 -15.11
N ALA A 63 -7.35 -4.06 -14.79
CA ALA A 63 -7.70 -5.47 -14.69
C ALA A 63 -8.73 -5.73 -13.58
N PHE A 64 -8.60 -5.06 -12.44
CA PHE A 64 -9.57 -5.12 -11.35
C PHE A 64 -10.95 -4.59 -11.80
N LEU A 65 -10.98 -3.41 -12.43
CA LEU A 65 -12.20 -2.81 -12.93
C LEU A 65 -12.87 -3.70 -13.99
N GLN A 66 -12.07 -4.27 -14.91
CA GLN A 66 -12.56 -5.19 -15.93
C GLN A 66 -13.20 -6.45 -15.31
N ALA A 67 -12.57 -7.03 -14.29
CA ALA A 67 -13.13 -8.17 -13.56
C ALA A 67 -14.47 -7.83 -12.89
N CYS A 68 -14.62 -6.61 -12.36
CA CYS A 68 -15.88 -6.14 -11.79
C CYS A 68 -16.95 -5.86 -12.85
N THR A 69 -16.59 -5.26 -13.99
CA THR A 69 -17.55 -4.97 -15.08
C THR A 69 -18.05 -6.24 -15.76
N ASN A 70 -17.18 -7.25 -15.92
CA ASN A 70 -17.53 -8.54 -16.54
C ASN A 70 -18.68 -9.28 -15.81
N LYS A 71 -18.91 -8.97 -14.53
CA LYS A 71 -19.95 -9.62 -13.71
C LYS A 71 -21.29 -8.86 -13.67
N ASN A 72 -21.46 -7.78 -14.44
CA ASN A 72 -22.70 -6.99 -14.52
C ASN A 72 -23.26 -6.53 -13.15
N TYR A 73 -22.39 -6.09 -12.23
CA TYR A 73 -22.84 -5.52 -10.96
C TYR A 73 -23.41 -4.09 -11.14
N ASN A 74 -24.30 -3.68 -10.22
CA ASN A 74 -24.83 -2.32 -10.20
C ASN A 74 -23.70 -1.28 -10.12
N GLU A 75 -23.86 -0.15 -10.81
CA GLU A 75 -22.94 1.00 -10.76
C GLU A 75 -22.49 1.40 -9.34
N PRO A 76 -23.37 1.58 -8.33
CA PRO A 76 -22.93 1.91 -6.97
C PRO A 76 -22.10 0.80 -6.31
N THR A 77 -22.27 -0.46 -6.72
CA THR A 77 -21.40 -1.54 -6.21
C THR A 77 -19.99 -1.40 -6.78
N ILE A 78 -19.88 -1.11 -8.08
CA ILE A 78 -18.60 -0.93 -8.74
C ILE A 78 -17.85 0.28 -8.15
N ASP A 79 -18.55 1.39 -7.90
CA ASP A 79 -17.93 2.56 -7.26
C ASP A 79 -17.42 2.25 -5.84
N ASN A 80 -18.20 1.52 -5.05
CA ASN A 80 -17.76 1.08 -3.72
C ASN A 80 -16.55 0.14 -3.78
N MET A 81 -16.48 -0.77 -4.76
CA MET A 81 -15.32 -1.63 -4.98
C MET A 81 -14.08 -0.80 -5.36
N LYS A 82 -14.23 0.20 -6.23
CA LYS A 82 -13.17 1.12 -6.63
C LYS A 82 -12.65 1.93 -5.42
N ARG A 83 -13.55 2.47 -4.60
CA ARG A 83 -13.17 3.16 -3.35
C ARG A 83 -12.40 2.26 -2.39
N VAL A 84 -12.84 1.01 -2.22
CA VAL A 84 -12.11 0.04 -1.39
C VAL A 84 -10.72 -0.23 -1.95
N TYR A 85 -10.61 -0.39 -3.27
CA TYR A 85 -9.32 -0.55 -3.94
C TYR A 85 -8.42 0.68 -3.72
N ASP A 86 -8.95 1.90 -3.83
CA ASP A 86 -8.18 3.14 -3.68
C ASP A 86 -7.67 3.36 -2.25
N ASN A 87 -8.44 2.94 -1.24
CA ASN A 87 -8.09 3.09 0.18
C ASN A 87 -7.18 1.98 0.73
N LEU A 88 -6.88 0.95 -0.06
CA LEU A 88 -6.07 -0.19 0.38
C LEU A 88 -4.66 -0.12 -0.20
N GLU A 89 -3.67 -0.27 0.66
CA GLU A 89 -2.26 -0.34 0.27
C GLU A 89 -1.90 -1.73 -0.29
N VAL A 90 -0.72 -1.81 -0.91
CA VAL A 90 -0.17 -3.05 -1.44
C VAL A 90 0.09 -4.03 -0.28
N ASN A 91 -0.32 -5.30 -0.43
CA ASN A 91 -0.25 -6.36 0.60
C ASN A 91 -1.12 -6.15 1.86
N GLN A 92 -1.95 -5.11 1.89
CA GLN A 92 -2.78 -4.85 3.07
C GLN A 92 -3.83 -5.95 3.25
N VAL A 93 -3.82 -6.59 4.42
CA VAL A 93 -4.86 -7.54 4.82
C VAL A 93 -6.05 -6.76 5.36
N PHE A 94 -7.24 -7.05 4.84
CA PHE A 94 -8.48 -6.41 5.24
C PHE A 94 -9.56 -7.43 5.61
N SER A 95 -10.55 -6.96 6.37
CA SER A 95 -11.72 -7.72 6.80
C SER A 95 -12.99 -6.90 6.57
N SER A 96 -14.16 -7.50 6.80
CA SER A 96 -15.44 -6.79 6.65
C SER A 96 -15.55 -5.57 7.55
N SER A 97 -14.94 -5.59 8.73
CA SER A 97 -14.92 -4.45 9.65
C SER A 97 -14.08 -3.30 9.11
N TYR A 98 -13.01 -3.58 8.36
CA TYR A 98 -12.18 -2.56 7.73
C TYR A 98 -12.91 -1.88 6.58
N ILE A 99 -13.56 -2.66 5.70
CA ILE A 99 -14.39 -2.11 4.60
C ILE A 99 -15.54 -1.27 5.15
N LYS A 100 -16.15 -1.71 6.27
CA LYS A 100 -17.19 -0.94 6.96
C LYS A 100 -16.70 0.45 7.37
N LYS A 101 -15.45 0.56 7.84
CA LYS A 101 -14.84 1.84 8.23
C LYS A 101 -14.55 2.73 7.03
N ILE A 102 -14.07 2.16 5.92
CA ILE A 102 -13.76 2.91 4.70
C ILE A 102 -15.03 3.48 4.05
N LEU A 103 -16.06 2.66 3.94
CA LEU A 103 -17.29 3.01 3.20
C LEU A 103 -18.40 3.54 4.12
N GLU A 104 -18.16 3.63 5.43
CA GLU A 104 -19.15 3.99 6.46
C GLU A 104 -20.50 3.27 6.30
N CYS A 105 -20.47 2.00 5.89
CA CYS A 105 -21.64 1.24 5.50
C CYS A 105 -22.14 0.27 6.59
N SER A 106 -23.24 -0.44 6.32
CA SER A 106 -23.73 -1.50 7.22
C SER A 106 -22.82 -2.72 7.17
N GLU A 107 -22.75 -3.48 8.28
CA GLU A 107 -21.93 -4.70 8.33
C GLU A 107 -22.38 -5.75 7.30
N ARG A 108 -23.69 -5.81 7.00
CA ARG A 108 -24.25 -6.66 5.95
C ARG A 108 -23.74 -6.24 4.57
N THR A 109 -23.71 -4.95 4.29
CA THR A 109 -23.22 -4.41 3.01
C THR A 109 -21.74 -4.74 2.82
N ALA A 110 -20.92 -4.55 3.85
CA ALA A 110 -19.50 -4.89 3.80
C ALA A 110 -19.25 -6.39 3.54
N ARG A 111 -20.01 -7.28 4.21
CA ARG A 111 -19.94 -8.73 3.96
C ARG A 111 -20.33 -9.09 2.52
N ASN A 112 -21.42 -8.51 2.01
CA ASN A 112 -21.86 -8.74 0.64
C ASN A 112 -20.80 -8.29 -0.38
N LEU A 113 -20.10 -7.20 -0.09
CA LEU A 113 -19.02 -6.67 -0.94
C LEU A 113 -17.85 -7.65 -1.03
N ILE A 114 -17.44 -8.25 0.09
CA ILE A 114 -16.41 -9.31 0.11
C ILE A 114 -16.85 -10.52 -0.70
N THR A 115 -18.11 -10.94 -0.57
CA THR A 115 -18.64 -12.07 -1.36
C THR A 115 -18.53 -11.79 -2.86
N LYS A 116 -18.90 -10.58 -3.30
CA LYS A 116 -18.76 -10.19 -4.70
C LYS A 116 -17.31 -10.11 -5.16
N LEU A 117 -16.41 -9.57 -4.33
CA LEU A 117 -14.97 -9.57 -4.63
C LEU A 117 -14.42 -11.00 -4.76
N LYS A 118 -14.92 -11.93 -3.94
CA LYS A 118 -14.59 -13.35 -4.04
C LYS A 118 -15.08 -13.97 -5.36
N GLU A 119 -16.28 -13.62 -5.82
CA GLU A 119 -16.84 -14.06 -7.12
C GLU A 119 -16.06 -13.53 -8.33
N THR A 120 -15.46 -12.34 -8.20
CA THR A 120 -14.55 -11.79 -9.21
C THR A 120 -13.14 -12.39 -9.16
N GLU A 121 -12.87 -13.27 -8.19
CA GLU A 121 -11.56 -13.86 -7.94
C GLU A 121 -10.42 -12.84 -7.78
N THR A 122 -10.73 -11.61 -7.37
CA THR A 122 -9.75 -10.52 -7.18
C THR A 122 -9.04 -10.59 -5.84
N ILE A 123 -9.58 -11.39 -4.90
CA ILE A 123 -9.09 -11.50 -3.53
C ILE A 123 -8.74 -12.94 -3.16
N VAL A 124 -7.78 -13.11 -2.26
CA VAL A 124 -7.39 -14.41 -1.68
C VAL A 124 -7.53 -14.38 -0.16
N PRO A 125 -7.97 -15.49 0.45
CA PRO A 125 -8.00 -15.62 1.90
C PRO A 125 -6.58 -15.67 2.47
N VAL A 126 -6.38 -15.05 3.63
CA VAL A 126 -5.10 -15.05 4.35
C VAL A 126 -5.26 -15.81 5.68
N ALA A 127 -4.16 -16.15 6.34
CA ALA A 127 -4.17 -16.76 7.66
C ALA A 127 -4.97 -15.90 8.66
N GLY A 128 -6.21 -16.34 8.94
CA GLY A 128 -7.14 -15.64 9.82
C GLY A 128 -8.59 -15.75 9.34
N LYS A 129 -9.55 -15.98 10.25
CA LYS A 129 -10.96 -16.12 9.89
C LYS A 129 -11.50 -14.79 9.34
N GLY A 130 -11.92 -14.79 8.08
CA GLY A 130 -12.53 -13.61 7.43
C GLY A 130 -11.54 -12.50 7.08
N MET A 131 -10.25 -12.86 6.92
CA MET A 131 -9.20 -11.96 6.48
C MET A 131 -8.83 -12.24 5.01
N TYR A 132 -8.67 -11.18 4.24
CA TYR A 132 -8.43 -11.24 2.80
C TYR A 132 -7.37 -10.23 2.38
N ARG A 133 -6.73 -10.51 1.24
CA ARG A 133 -5.86 -9.56 0.53
C ARG A 133 -6.22 -9.58 -0.96
N PHE A 134 -5.85 -8.54 -1.70
CA PHE A 134 -5.93 -8.58 -3.16
C PHE A 134 -4.89 -9.54 -3.74
N LYS A 135 -5.21 -10.17 -4.87
CA LYS A 135 -4.24 -10.94 -5.67
C LYS A 135 -3.16 -10.02 -6.22
N TYR A 136 -1.96 -10.56 -6.38
CA TYR A 136 -0.88 -9.88 -7.09
C TYR A 136 -1.01 -10.10 -8.60
N ALA A 137 -0.43 -9.20 -9.40
CA ALA A 137 -0.40 -9.37 -10.85
C ALA A 137 0.23 -10.72 -11.25
N THR A 138 1.28 -11.15 -10.54
CA THR A 138 1.98 -12.43 -10.73
C THR A 138 1.12 -13.67 -10.42
N GLU A 139 0.02 -13.50 -9.68
CA GLU A 139 -0.95 -14.57 -9.38
C GLU A 139 -2.13 -14.58 -10.36
N TYR A 140 -2.28 -13.54 -11.19
CA TYR A 140 -3.37 -13.45 -12.16
C TYR A 140 -3.12 -14.36 -13.38
N ASP A 141 -1.88 -14.41 -13.87
CA ASP A 141 -1.52 -15.17 -15.09
C ASP A 141 -1.49 -16.69 -14.88
N LYS A 142 -1.36 -17.19 -13.65
CA LYS A 142 -1.28 -18.64 -13.36
C LYS A 142 -2.61 -19.38 -13.50
N ASN A 143 -3.72 -18.66 -13.66
CA ASN A 143 -5.06 -19.23 -13.76
C ASN A 143 -5.69 -19.07 -15.17
N SER A 144 -4.94 -18.58 -16.16
CA SER A 144 -5.43 -18.42 -17.54
C SER A 144 -5.01 -19.55 -18.48
#